data_AF-A0A1H7UHU7-F1
#
_entry.id   AF-A0A1H7UHU7-F1
#
_cell.length_a   1.000
_cell.length_b   1.000
_cell.length_c   1.000
_cell.angle_alpha   90.00
_cell.angle_beta   90.00
_cell.angle_gamma   90.00
#
_symmetry.space_group_name_H-M   'P 1'
#
loop_
_entity.id
_entity.type
_entity.pdbx_description
1 polymer ?
#
loop_
_entity_poly.entity_id
_entity_poly.type
_entity_poly.pdbx_seq_one_letter_code
_entity_poly.pdbx_strand_id
1 'polypeptide(L)'
;MTVVSSTPLLLDRRIAKARAGDASAAYDLGIAYSTGTSGAGLDLIEAHKWLNLAAAWGHDAAPAARAEVSEDMTAREIATAQRAARDVIGLLNRRAA
;
A
#
# COMPACT_ATOMS: atom_id res chain seq x y z
N MET A 1 -34.01 0.12 -0.59
CA MET A 1 -32.95 0.15 0.43
C MET A 1 -31.62 0.01 -0.30
N THR A 2 -31.09 1.11 -0.80
CA THR A 2 -29.80 1.13 -1.50
C THR A 2 -28.71 0.98 -0.44
N VAL A 3 -28.04 -0.17 -0.44
CA VAL A 3 -26.76 -0.30 0.24
C VAL A 3 -25.84 0.67 -0.47
N VAL A 4 -25.63 1.86 0.10
CA VAL A 4 -24.54 2.74 -0.32
C VAL A 4 -23.28 1.98 0.06
N SER A 5 -22.77 1.16 -0.87
CA SER A 5 -21.47 0.51 -0.76
C SER A 5 -20.45 1.60 -0.51
N SER A 6 -20.10 1.77 0.77
CA SER A 6 -19.29 2.87 1.31
C SER A 6 -17.79 2.67 1.01
N THR A 7 -17.47 1.97 -0.08
CA THR A 7 -16.16 1.40 -0.38
C THR A 7 -15.13 2.39 -0.93
N PRO A 8 -15.46 3.38 -1.80
CA PRO A 8 -14.47 4.33 -2.29
C PRO A 8 -13.92 5.24 -1.18
N LEU A 9 -14.80 5.73 -0.29
CA LEU A 9 -14.43 6.65 0.78
C LEU A 9 -13.49 6.01 1.82
N LEU A 10 -13.63 4.70 2.06
CA LEU A 10 -12.77 3.97 2.97
C LEU A 10 -11.36 3.76 2.40
N LEU A 11 -11.27 3.47 1.10
CA LEU A 11 -10.00 3.37 0.39
C LEU A 11 -9.29 4.73 0.37
N ASP A 12 -10.00 5.80 0.00
CA ASP A 12 -9.45 7.16 -0.05
C ASP A 12 -8.91 7.60 1.32
N ARG A 13 -9.65 7.31 2.40
CA ARG A 13 -9.20 7.62 3.77
C ARG A 13 -7.94 6.83 4.15
N ARG A 14 -7.84 5.55 3.78
CA ARG A 14 -6.63 4.74 4.01
C ARG A 14 -5.45 5.28 3.21
N ILE A 15 -5.65 5.63 1.94
CA ILE A 15 -4.63 6.26 1.09
C ILE A 15 -4.13 7.55 1.74
N ALA A 16 -5.03 8.39 2.25
CA ALA A 16 -4.64 9.63 2.93
C ALA A 16 -3.78 9.36 4.18
N LYS A 17 -4.18 8.42 5.03
CA LYS A 17 -3.40 8.02 6.21
C LYS A 17 -2.04 7.43 5.86
N ALA A 18 -2.00 6.48 4.93
CA ALA A 18 -0.74 5.88 4.48
C ALA A 18 0.19 6.93 3.85
N ARG A 19 -0.35 7.88 3.07
CA ARG A 19 0.41 9.04 2.55
C ARG A 19 0.85 10.05 3.62
N ALA A 20 0.44 9.87 4.87
CA ALA A 20 0.90 10.62 6.04
C ALA A 20 1.88 9.81 6.91
N GLY A 21 2.29 8.62 6.49
CA GLY A 21 3.27 7.78 7.21
C GLY A 21 2.66 6.76 8.17
N ASP A 22 1.34 6.54 8.14
CA ASP A 22 0.68 5.53 8.97
C ASP A 22 1.02 4.11 8.44
N ALA A 23 1.84 3.38 9.21
CA ALA A 23 2.33 2.04 8.86
C ALA A 23 1.20 1.01 8.75
N SER A 24 0.21 1.07 9.64
CA SER A 24 -0.94 0.16 9.64
C SER A 24 -1.86 0.43 8.46
N ALA A 25 -2.09 1.69 8.10
CA ALA A 25 -2.87 2.05 6.92
C ALA A 25 -2.17 1.62 5.62
N ALA A 26 -0.84 1.72 5.56
CA ALA A 26 -0.06 1.18 4.45
C ALA A 26 -0.15 -0.35 4.38
N TYR A 27 -0.09 -1.05 5.50
CA TYR A 27 -0.26 -2.51 5.52
C TYR A 27 -1.65 -2.92 5.02
N ASP A 28 -2.71 -2.28 5.52
CA ASP A 28 -4.09 -2.52 5.10
C ASP A 28 -4.28 -2.31 3.59
N LEU A 29 -3.68 -1.26 3.01
CA LEU A 29 -3.71 -1.04 1.56
C LEU A 29 -2.98 -2.15 0.82
N GLY A 30 -1.82 -2.57 1.33
CA GLY A 30 -1.08 -3.72 0.82
C GLY A 30 -1.96 -4.95 0.65
N ILE A 31 -2.68 -5.32 1.70
CA ILE A 31 -3.60 -6.47 1.72
C ILE A 31 -4.82 -6.24 0.82
N ALA A 32 -5.38 -5.03 0.81
CA ALA A 32 -6.54 -4.72 -0.04
C ALA A 32 -6.20 -4.87 -1.53
N TYR A 33 -5.06 -4.36 -1.97
CA TYR A 33 -4.60 -4.48 -3.35
C TYR A 33 -4.15 -5.91 -3.70
N SER A 34 -3.60 -6.69 -2.76
CA SER A 34 -3.21 -8.09 -3.05
C SER A 34 -4.41 -9.04 -3.14
N THR A 35 -5.55 -8.67 -2.56
CA THR A 35 -6.77 -9.50 -2.57
C THR A 35 -7.89 -8.94 -3.45
N GLY A 36 -7.74 -7.72 -3.97
CA GLY A 36 -8.79 -7.02 -4.72
C GLY A 36 -10.02 -6.72 -3.88
N THR A 37 -9.83 -6.35 -2.60
CA THR A 37 -10.92 -6.11 -1.64
C THR A 37 -11.01 -4.64 -1.22
N SER A 38 -12.03 -4.30 -0.43
CA SER A 38 -12.19 -2.96 0.15
C SER A 38 -12.25 -1.81 -0.88
N GLY A 39 -12.72 -2.10 -2.09
CA GLY A 39 -12.77 -1.13 -3.20
C GLY A 39 -11.46 -0.96 -3.97
N ALA A 40 -10.38 -1.64 -3.57
CA ALA A 40 -9.17 -1.76 -4.35
C ALA A 40 -9.33 -2.86 -5.41
N GLY A 41 -8.92 -2.59 -6.65
CA GLY A 41 -8.73 -3.63 -7.65
C GLY A 41 -7.49 -4.47 -7.30
N LEU A 42 -7.45 -5.73 -7.75
CA LEU A 42 -6.26 -6.57 -7.61
C LEU A 42 -5.08 -5.93 -8.37
N ASP A 43 -4.03 -5.53 -7.65
CA ASP A 43 -2.83 -4.88 -8.21
C ASP A 43 -1.61 -5.18 -7.32
N LEU A 44 -0.76 -6.10 -7.76
CA LEU A 44 0.40 -6.53 -6.98
C LEU A 44 1.49 -5.44 -6.90
N ILE A 45 1.55 -4.50 -7.84
CA ILE A 45 2.49 -3.38 -7.80
C ILE A 45 2.09 -2.42 -6.68
N GLU A 46 0.82 -2.07 -6.59
CA GLU A 46 0.28 -1.28 -5.49
C GLU A 46 0.44 -2.02 -4.15
N ALA A 47 0.11 -3.31 -4.11
CA ALA A 47 0.25 -4.13 -2.91
C ALA A 47 1.69 -4.12 -2.37
N HIS A 48 2.65 -4.48 -3.23
CA HIS A 48 4.07 -4.50 -2.86
C HIS A 48 4.56 -3.11 -2.43
N LYS A 49 4.15 -2.05 -3.12
CA LYS A 49 4.52 -0.66 -2.77
C LYS A 49 4.08 -0.33 -1.34
N TRP A 50 2.81 -0.57 -1.01
CA TRP A 50 2.27 -0.24 0.30
C TRP A 50 2.84 -1.12 1.42
N LEU A 51 3.05 -2.42 1.17
CA LEU A 51 3.72 -3.31 2.12
C LEU A 51 5.19 -2.92 2.34
N ASN A 52 5.88 -2.44 1.31
CA ASN A 52 7.24 -1.93 1.43
C ASN A 52 7.31 -0.66 2.31
N LEU A 53 6.32 0.23 2.18
CA LEU A 53 6.20 1.41 3.03
C LEU A 53 5.86 1.04 4.48
N ALA A 54 4.91 0.13 4.68
CA ALA A 54 4.54 -0.37 6.00
C ALA A 54 5.75 -0.99 6.73
N ALA A 55 6.54 -1.81 6.03
CA ALA A 55 7.77 -2.36 6.58
C ALA A 55 8.80 -1.27 6.93
N ALA A 56 8.99 -0.28 6.05
CA ALA A 56 9.90 0.84 6.30
C ALA A 56 9.47 1.71 7.49
N TRP A 57 8.18 1.74 7.82
CA TRP A 57 7.61 2.45 8.96
C TRP A 57 7.36 1.57 10.19
N GLY A 58 7.86 0.33 10.19
CA GLY A 58 7.89 -0.52 11.39
C GLY A 58 6.67 -1.42 11.59
N HIS A 59 5.90 -1.74 10.55
CA HIS A 59 4.84 -2.74 10.65
C HIS A 59 5.40 -4.18 10.56
N ASP A 60 5.34 -4.93 11.65
CA ASP A 60 6.03 -6.22 11.81
C ASP A 60 5.63 -7.30 10.79
N ALA A 61 4.35 -7.37 10.40
CA ALA A 61 3.88 -8.37 9.43
C ALA A 61 4.17 -8.00 7.96
N ALA A 62 4.52 -6.73 7.69
CA ALA A 62 4.64 -6.24 6.33
C ALA A 62 5.79 -6.86 5.53
N PRO A 63 6.99 -7.15 6.09
CA PRO A 63 8.06 -7.82 5.36
C PRO A 63 7.66 -9.19 4.81
N ALA A 64 6.93 -9.98 5.60
CA ALA A 64 6.46 -11.32 5.20
C ALA A 64 5.41 -11.23 4.10
N ALA A 65 4.37 -10.41 4.28
CA ALA A 65 3.33 -10.19 3.27
C ALA A 65 3.92 -9.64 1.96
N ARG A 66 4.91 -8.74 2.03
CA ARG A 66 5.60 -8.20 0.85
C ARG A 66 6.36 -9.29 0.10
N ALA A 67 7.02 -10.20 0.83
CA ALA A 67 7.73 -11.33 0.23
C ALA A 67 6.77 -12.25 -0.51
N GLU A 68 5.64 -12.62 0.12
CA GLU A 68 4.58 -13.43 -0.49
C GLU A 68 4.06 -12.79 -1.79
N VAL A 69 3.68 -11.50 -1.75
CA VAL A 69 3.23 -10.77 -2.95
C VAL A 69 4.31 -10.75 -4.05
N SER A 70 5.59 -10.75 -3.69
CA SER A 70 6.68 -10.72 -4.67
C SER A 70 6.85 -12.03 -5.44
N GLU A 71 6.33 -13.15 -4.93
CA GLU A 71 6.45 -14.46 -5.58
C GLU A 71 5.73 -14.51 -6.93
N ASP A 72 4.65 -13.74 -7.08
CA ASP A 72 3.86 -13.62 -8.31
C ASP A 72 4.27 -12.43 -9.19
N MET A 73 5.33 -11.70 -8.84
CA MET A 73 5.77 -10.49 -9.55
C MET A 73 7.07 -10.71 -10.33
N THR A 74 7.17 -10.02 -11.46
CA THR A 74 8.44 -9.91 -12.18
C THR A 74 9.39 -8.92 -11.48
N ALA A 75 10.69 -9.08 -11.72
CA ALA A 75 11.70 -8.12 -11.24
C ALA A 75 11.43 -6.67 -11.69
N ARG A 76 10.82 -6.49 -12.87
CA ARG A 76 10.46 -5.17 -13.40
C ARG A 76 9.32 -4.53 -12.61
N GLU A 77 8.32 -5.32 -12.24
CA GLU A 77 7.19 -4.86 -11.42
C GLU A 77 7.64 -4.53 -9.99
N ILE A 78 8.47 -5.39 -9.39
CA ILE A 78 9.08 -5.12 -8.07
C ILE A 78 9.87 -3.81 -8.10
N ALA A 79 10.69 -3.60 -9.14
CA ALA A 79 11.46 -2.36 -9.28
C ALA A 79 10.54 -1.13 -9.41
N THR A 80 9.40 -1.27 -10.09
CA THR A 80 8.39 -0.20 -10.20
C THR A 80 7.74 0.10 -8.86
N ALA A 81 7.31 -0.92 -8.12
CA ALA A 81 6.73 -0.77 -6.79
C ALA A 81 7.72 -0.12 -5.80
N GLN A 82 8.99 -0.54 -5.81
CA GLN A 82 10.04 0.03 -4.96
C GLN A 82 10.35 1.49 -5.32
N ARG A 83 10.38 1.85 -6.61
CA ARG A 83 10.53 3.26 -7.03
C ARG A 83 9.38 4.11 -6.49
N ALA A 84 8.15 3.67 -6.69
CA ALA A 84 6.97 4.39 -6.21
C ALA A 84 6.97 4.54 -4.67
N ALA A 85 7.42 3.53 -3.91
CA ALA A 85 7.56 3.65 -2.46
C ALA A 85 8.61 4.70 -2.06
N ARG A 86 9.77 4.75 -2.75
CA ARG A 86 10.79 5.78 -2.51
C ARG A 86 10.25 7.19 -2.77
N ASP A 87 9.44 7.37 -3.81
CA ASP A 87 8.82 8.66 -4.12
C ASP A 87 7.87 9.13 -3.01
N VAL A 88 7.10 8.23 -2.40
CA VAL A 88 6.23 8.56 -1.27
C VAL A 88 7.04 9.05 -0.07
N ILE A 89 8.11 8.33 0.31
CA ILE A 89 9.01 8.74 1.41
C ILE A 89 9.65 10.11 1.10
N GLY A 90 10.12 10.30 -0.13
CA GLY A 90 10.70 11.57 -0.56
C GLY A 90 9.70 12.73 -0.55
N LEU A 91 8.43 12.48 -0.83
CA LEU A 91 7.36 13.49 -0.72
C LEU A 91 7.02 13.80 0.74
N LEU A 92 6.96 12.78 1.60
CA LEU A 92 6.71 12.95 3.03
C LEU A 92 7.79 13.80 3.70
N ASN A 93 9.06 13.50 3.45
CA ASN A 93 10.18 14.26 4.02
C ASN A 93 10.17 15.72 3.58
N ARG A 94 9.75 16.02 2.33
CA ARG A 94 9.62 17.39 1.82
C ARG A 94 8.47 18.17 2.44
N ARG A 95 7.42 17.50 2.93
CA ARG A 95 6.28 18.15 3.61
C ARG A 95 6.57 18.48 5.07
N ALA A 96 7.55 17.81 5.67
CA ALA A 96 7.95 17.99 7.05
C ALA A 96 9.04 19.07 7.25
N ALA A 97 9.58 19.61 6.15
CA ALA A 97 10.60 20.67 6.12
C ALA A 97 9.93 22.04 5.86
#